data_AF-A8NCB7-F1
#
_entry.id   AF-A8NCB7-F1
#
_cell.length_a   1.000
_cell.length_b   1.000
_cell.length_c   1.000
_cell.angle_alpha   90.00
_cell.angle_beta   90.00
_cell.angle_gamma   90.00
#
_symmetry.space_group_name_H-M   'P 1'
#
loop_
_entity.id
_entity.type
_entity.pdbx_description
1 polymer ?
#
loop_
_entity_poly.entity_id
_entity_poly.type
_entity_poly.pdbx_seq_one_letter_code
_entity_poly.pdbx_strand_id
1 'polypeptide(L)'
;MASGFSWSGGRPRCFAYWQEFQKCYAQTDSPRECRPAANDYLECLHHPKETQRALAIEKEYLRKVDKAIKESKKSSEPLAEGVVVGVGLINREGSDKS
;
A
#
# COMPACT_ATOMS: atom_id res chain seq x y z
N MET A 1 34.43 -10.47 -11.63
CA MET A 1 33.05 -10.35 -11.13
C MET A 1 32.78 -8.88 -10.81
N ALA A 2 31.80 -8.24 -11.46
CA ALA A 2 31.43 -6.86 -11.15
C ALA A 2 30.43 -6.81 -9.98
N SER A 3 30.75 -7.50 -8.87
CA SER A 3 29.88 -7.69 -7.70
C SER A 3 29.70 -6.43 -6.82
N GLY A 4 29.80 -5.25 -7.42
CA GLY A 4 29.74 -3.96 -6.70
C GLY A 4 29.55 -2.72 -7.57
N PHE A 5 29.17 -2.87 -8.85
CA PHE A 5 28.96 -1.74 -9.76
C PHE A 5 27.52 -1.74 -10.31
N SER A 6 26.90 -0.56 -10.28
CA SER A 6 25.64 -0.28 -10.95
C SER A 6 25.84 -0.19 -12.47
N TRP A 7 24.74 -0.27 -13.22
CA TRP A 7 24.72 0.02 -14.66
C TRP A 7 25.35 1.38 -15.00
N SER A 8 25.20 2.38 -14.14
CA SER A 8 25.79 3.71 -14.29
C SER A 8 27.27 3.81 -13.89
N GLY A 9 27.92 2.70 -13.54
CA GLY A 9 29.30 2.68 -13.03
C GLY A 9 29.44 3.17 -11.58
N GLY A 10 28.35 3.62 -10.95
CA GLY A 10 28.32 4.02 -9.55
C GLY A 10 28.11 2.86 -8.57
N ARG A 11 28.02 3.19 -7.28
CA ARG A 11 27.65 2.24 -6.22
C ARG A 11 26.20 1.72 -6.46
N PRO A 12 25.94 0.41 -6.38
CA PRO A 12 24.60 -0.13 -6.53
C PRO A 12 23.71 0.28 -5.34
N ARG A 13 22.40 0.25 -5.56
CA ARG A 13 21.37 0.74 -4.62
C ARG A 13 21.50 0.14 -3.20
N CYS A 14 21.80 -1.15 -3.10
CA CYS A 14 21.95 -1.86 -1.82
C CYS A 14 23.40 -2.01 -1.35
N PHE A 15 24.34 -1.23 -1.89
CA PHE A 15 25.76 -1.37 -1.56
C PHE A 15 26.07 -1.10 -0.09
N ALA A 16 25.38 -0.15 0.55
CA ALA A 16 25.60 0.16 1.97
C ALA A 16 25.34 -1.05 2.86
N TYR A 17 24.20 -1.73 2.69
CA TYR A 17 23.86 -2.94 3.44
C TYR A 17 24.82 -4.10 3.16
N TRP A 18 25.27 -4.24 1.90
CA TRP A 18 26.31 -5.21 1.57
C TRP A 18 27.63 -4.92 2.30
N GLN A 19 28.04 -3.65 2.39
CA GLN A 19 29.24 -3.27 3.13
C GLN A 19 29.12 -3.60 4.62
N GLU A 20 27.97 -3.36 5.24
CA GLU A 20 27.75 -3.73 6.65
C GLU A 20 27.78 -5.24 6.88
N PHE A 21 27.17 -6.03 5.98
CA PHE A 21 27.28 -7.48 6.03
C PHE A 21 28.74 -7.93 5.89
N GLN A 22 29.49 -7.38 4.94
CA GLN A 22 30.90 -7.70 4.72
C GLN A 22 31.77 -7.35 5.93
N LYS A 23 31.52 -6.20 6.58
CA LYS A 23 32.23 -5.82 7.81
C LYS A 23 32.01 -6.84 8.92
N CYS A 24 30.75 -7.24 9.15
CA CYS A 24 30.44 -8.25 10.15
C CYS A 24 31.07 -9.60 9.79
N TYR A 25 30.92 -10.03 8.54
CA TYR A 25 31.41 -11.34 8.08
C TYR A 25 32.94 -11.44 8.15
N ALA A 26 33.67 -10.35 7.94
CA ALA A 26 35.12 -10.30 8.08
C ALA A 26 35.61 -10.29 9.53
N GLN A 27 34.74 -10.02 10.51
CA GLN A 27 35.08 -9.89 11.92
C GLN A 27 34.67 -11.09 12.79
N THR A 28 33.87 -12.02 12.26
CA THR A 28 33.39 -13.20 13.01
C THR A 28 33.80 -14.51 12.33
N ASP A 29 34.11 -15.51 13.14
CA ASP A 29 34.31 -16.90 12.68
C ASP A 29 32.96 -17.62 12.44
N SER A 30 31.86 -17.05 12.94
CA SER A 30 30.51 -17.63 12.86
C SER A 30 29.59 -16.80 11.95
N PRO A 31 29.35 -17.24 10.70
CA PRO A 31 28.45 -16.56 9.76
C PRO A 31 27.03 -16.30 10.28
N ARG A 32 26.59 -17.05 11.30
CA ARG A 32 25.25 -16.93 11.88
C ARG A 32 25.06 -15.65 12.68
N GLU A 33 26.13 -15.07 13.19
CA GLU A 33 26.10 -13.82 13.96
C GLU A 33 25.75 -12.62 13.06
N CYS A 34 26.12 -12.70 11.78
CA CYS A 34 25.85 -11.65 10.79
C CYS A 34 24.47 -11.77 10.10
N ARG A 35 23.58 -12.64 10.61
CA ARG A 35 22.22 -12.79 10.07
C ARG A 35 21.41 -11.48 10.06
N PRO A 36 21.49 -10.58 11.05
CA PRO A 36 20.77 -9.31 10.99
C PRO A 36 21.20 -8.47 9.78
N ALA A 37 22.50 -8.26 9.59
CA ALA A 37 23.03 -7.52 8.44
C ALA A 37 22.74 -8.21 7.10
N ALA A 38 22.78 -9.55 7.07
CA ALA A 38 22.40 -10.32 5.89
C ALA A 38 20.91 -10.15 5.54
N ASN A 39 20.04 -10.14 6.54
CA ASN A 39 18.61 -9.94 6.36
C ASN A 39 18.31 -8.55 5.82
N ASP A 40 19.02 -7.51 6.27
CA ASP A 40 18.84 -6.14 5.77
C ASP A 40 19.30 -6.01 4.30
N TYR A 41 20.38 -6.69 3.94
CA TYR A 41 20.81 -6.75 2.53
C TYR A 41 19.78 -7.45 1.64
N LEU A 42 19.24 -8.59 2.08
CA LEU A 42 18.20 -9.33 1.36
C LEU A 42 16.87 -8.58 1.32
N GLU A 43 16.56 -7.81 2.37
CA GLU A 43 15.40 -6.93 2.42
C GLU A 43 15.52 -5.84 1.35
N CYS A 44 16.65 -5.15 1.26
CA CYS A 44 16.87 -4.14 0.22
C CYS A 44 16.83 -4.70 -1.21
N LEU A 45 17.22 -5.96 -1.42
CA LEU A 45 17.21 -6.58 -2.74
C LEU A 45 15.81 -7.00 -3.20
N HIS A 46 15.00 -7.52 -2.29
CA HIS A 46 13.75 -8.21 -2.64
C HIS A 46 12.49 -7.55 -2.08
N HIS A 47 12.63 -6.59 -1.17
CA HIS A 47 11.54 -5.86 -0.52
C HIS A 47 10.40 -6.76 0.02
N PRO A 48 10.66 -7.95 0.61
CA PRO A 48 9.59 -8.86 0.98
C PRO A 48 8.75 -8.29 2.12
N LYS A 49 9.42 -7.69 3.13
CA LYS A 49 8.76 -7.10 4.29
C LYS A 49 7.99 -5.83 3.91
N GLU A 50 8.57 -4.99 3.06
CA GLU A 50 7.93 -3.79 2.54
C GLU A 50 6.66 -4.14 1.74
N THR A 51 6.76 -5.10 0.82
CA THR A 51 5.63 -5.57 0.01
C THR A 51 4.51 -6.14 0.90
N GLN A 52 4.86 -6.99 1.87
CA GLN A 52 3.88 -7.54 2.82
C GLN A 52 3.18 -6.44 3.64
N ARG A 53 3.94 -5.43 4.07
CA ARG A 53 3.39 -4.31 4.83
C ARG A 53 2.47 -3.45 3.98
N ALA A 54 2.83 -3.16 2.73
CA ALA A 54 1.99 -2.41 1.80
C ALA A 54 0.64 -3.11 1.58
N LEU A 55 0.66 -4.42 1.32
CA LEU A 55 -0.55 -5.23 1.17
C LEU A 55 -1.42 -5.24 2.44
N ALA A 56 -0.80 -5.30 3.62
CA ALA A 56 -1.54 -5.23 4.87
C ALA A 56 -2.24 -3.87 5.06
N ILE A 57 -1.55 -2.77 4.74
CA ILE A 57 -2.11 -1.41 4.81
C ILE A 57 -3.26 -1.26 3.80
N GLU A 58 -3.06 -1.70 2.57
CA GLU A 58 -4.09 -1.67 1.52
C GLU A 58 -5.35 -2.44 1.93
N LYS A 59 -5.18 -3.64 2.48
CA LYS A 59 -6.29 -4.46 2.99
C LYS A 59 -7.07 -3.75 4.10
N GLU A 60 -6.38 -3.11 5.04
CA GLU A 60 -7.03 -2.34 6.10
C GLU A 60 -7.71 -1.09 5.58
N TYR A 61 -7.14 -0.43 4.58
CA TYR A 61 -7.77 0.70 3.90
C TYR A 61 -9.09 0.28 3.23
N LEU A 62 -9.08 -0.80 2.44
CA LEU A 62 -10.28 -1.32 1.77
C LEU A 62 -11.36 -1.71 2.78
N ARG A 63 -10.98 -2.36 3.90
CA ARG A 63 -11.92 -2.70 4.99
C ARG A 63 -12.63 -1.45 5.56
N LYS A 64 -11.89 -0.35 5.75
CA LYS A 64 -12.44 0.90 6.25
C LYS A 64 -13.36 1.57 5.22
N VAL A 65 -12.97 1.56 3.95
CA VAL A 65 -13.78 2.08 2.85
C VAL A 65 -15.09 1.30 2.72
N ASP A 66 -15.04 -0.03 2.72
CA ASP A 66 -16.24 -0.88 2.65
C ASP A 66 -17.18 -0.64 3.84
N LYS A 67 -16.63 -0.46 5.03
CA LYS A 67 -17.42 -0.13 6.22
C LYS A 67 -18.12 1.23 6.07
N ALA A 68 -17.40 2.25 5.62
CA ALA A 68 -17.95 3.59 5.39
C ALA A 68 -19.04 3.57 4.29
N ILE A 69 -18.87 2.79 3.23
CA ILE A 69 -19.89 2.63 2.16
C ILE A 69 -21.13 1.91 2.70
N LYS A 70 -20.97 0.88 3.53
CA LYS A 70 -22.12 0.19 4.15
C LYS A 70 -22.87 1.11 5.12
N GLU A 71 -22.15 1.91 5.90
CA GLU A 71 -22.74 2.89 6.80
C GLU A 71 -23.49 3.99 6.03
N SER A 72 -22.92 4.51 4.93
CA SER A 72 -23.60 5.52 4.10
C SER A 72 -24.84 4.96 3.42
N LYS A 73 -24.79 3.73 2.89
CA LYS A 73 -25.97 3.04 2.32
C LYS A 73 -27.07 2.79 3.36
N LYS A 74 -26.70 2.35 4.57
CA LYS A 74 -27.66 2.14 5.66
C LYS A 74 -28.32 3.46 6.11
N SER A 75 -27.64 4.60 5.98
CA SER A 75 -28.22 5.92 6.27
C SER A 75 -29.16 6.44 5.17
N SER A 76 -29.00 5.98 3.93
CA SER A 76 -29.86 6.35 2.79
C SER A 76 -30.99 5.35 2.49
N GLU A 77 -30.88 4.09 2.92
CA GLU A 77 -31.95 3.07 2.83
C GLU A 77 -33.25 3.38 3.61
N PRO A 78 -33.28 4.02 4.80
CA PRO A 78 -34.54 4.31 5.49
C PRO A 78 -35.42 5.35 4.77
N LEU A 79 -34.95 5.98 3.67
CA LEU A 79 -35.80 6.83 2.81
C LEU A 79 -36.41 6.08 1.61
N ALA A 80 -35.91 4.91 1.23
CA ALA A 80 -36.40 4.18 0.05
C ALA A 80 -37.60 3.28 0.39
N GLU A 81 -37.69 2.79 1.63
CA GLU A 81 -38.72 1.80 2.03
C GLU A 81 -39.96 2.43 2.72
N GLY A 82 -39.97 3.76 2.88
CA GLY A 82 -41.07 4.49 3.50
C GLY A 82 -41.43 5.75 2.74
N VAL A 83 -42.40 5.63 1.84
CA VAL A 83 -43.18 6.74 1.25
C VAL A 83 -42.40 7.62 0.26
N VAL A 84 -42.56 7.31 -1.03
CA VAL A 84 -42.35 8.29 -2.11
C VAL A 84 -43.50 9.31 -2.05
N VAL A 85 -43.36 10.33 -1.20
CA VAL A 85 -44.06 11.61 -1.40
C VAL A 85 -43.15 12.44 -2.28
N GLY A 86 -43.64 12.76 -3.48
CA GLY A 86 -42.88 13.38 -4.56
C GLY A 86 -42.09 14.60 -4.10
N VAL A 87 -40.76 14.47 -4.09
CA VAL A 87 -39.87 15.63 -4.03
C VAL A 87 -39.85 16.20 -5.44
N GLY A 88 -40.65 17.25 -5.66
CA GLY A 88 -40.85 17.93 -6.94
C GLY A 88 -39.57 18.59 -7.46
N LEU A 89 -38.66 17.79 -8.01
CA LEU A 89 -37.40 18.25 -8.62
C LEU A 89 -37.49 18.34 -10.15
N ILE A 90 -38.69 18.55 -10.70
CA ILE A 90 -38.87 18.89 -12.11
C ILE A 90 -39.64 20.21 -12.18
N ASN A 91 -38.92 21.32 -12.40
CA ASN A 91 -39.55 22.55 -12.87
C ASN A 91 -40.07 22.29 -14.29
N ARG A 92 -41.39 22.09 -14.41
CA ARG A 92 -42.06 22.18 -15.71
C ARG A 92 -42.40 23.64 -15.95
N GLU A 93 -41.49 24.37 -16.58
CA GLU A 93 -41.81 25.67 -17.16
C GLU A 93 -42.89 25.50 -18.26
N GLY A 94 -43.76 26.51 -18.37
CA GLY A 94 -45.11 26.50 -18.94
C GLY A 94 -45.29 25.76 -20.27
N SER A 95 -46.32 24.93 -20.43
CA SER A 95 -47.68 25.32 -20.81
C SER A 95 -47.79 25.89 -22.24
N ASP A 96 -47.56 25.03 -23.23
CA ASP A 96 -48.30 25.11 -24.50
C ASP A 96 -49.78 24.88 -24.19
N LYS A 97 -50.63 25.91 -24.34
CA LYS A 97 -52.03 25.77 -24.80
C LYS A 97 -52.59 27.07 -25.38
N SER A 98 -52.98 26.94 -26.65
CA SER A 98 -54.07 27.58 -27.39
C SER A 98 -53.89 28.97 -27.98
#